data_AF-A0A150QEZ4-F1
#
_entry.id   AF-A0A150QEZ4-F1
#
_cell.length_a   1.000
_cell.length_b   1.000
_cell.length_c   1.000
_cell.angle_alpha   90.00
_cell.angle_beta   90.00
_cell.angle_gamma   90.00
#
_symmetry.space_group_name_H-M   'P 1'
#
loop_
_entity.id
_entity.type
_entity.pdbx_description
1 polymer ?
#
loop_
_entity_poly.entity_id
_entity_poly.type
_entity_poly.pdbx_seq_one_letter_code
_entity_poly.pdbx_strand_id
1 'polypeptide(L)'
;MAVLGASLSVVLVCVPCAVSVASPCATADDHGSTLIREPMDSTAGALGDIERLIAVEELPASVGAALMRLGKGVEILQVEENIDGGVATYEVDLLLADTYVEVELDDQGNVLAREIEAWIVPLSWVAEPARRAIEGEAAGAAILEIRMEIEEDLGEVVYEADIRNTARTYALRIDARGTLIERDITMDMLPPGAYRALVRAAQGGSIVELDEELHGGQLSYEANIVIGGVEFELSVDADGNVVELNTP
;
A
#
# COMPACT_ATOMS: atom_id res chain seq x y z
N MET A 1 32.21 19.87 -30.16
CA MET A 1 33.21 18.80 -30.33
C MET A 1 32.56 17.52 -29.86
N ALA A 2 32.28 16.61 -30.80
CA ALA A 2 31.76 15.28 -30.53
C ALA A 2 32.93 14.32 -30.27
N VAL A 3 32.78 13.41 -29.31
CA VAL A 3 33.50 12.13 -29.30
C VAL A 3 32.53 11.06 -28.82
N LEU A 4 32.06 10.26 -29.77
CA LEU A 4 31.47 8.95 -29.53
C LEU A 4 32.55 7.96 -29.07
N GLY A 5 32.20 7.06 -28.16
CA GLY A 5 32.98 5.87 -27.85
C GLY A 5 32.05 4.66 -27.72
N ALA A 6 31.78 3.99 -28.83
CA ALA A 6 31.17 2.67 -28.86
C ALA A 6 32.27 1.61 -28.66
N SER A 7 31.99 0.57 -27.86
CA SER A 7 32.82 -0.63 -27.80
C SER A 7 31.99 -1.87 -28.13
N LEU A 8 32.62 -2.72 -28.95
CA LEU A 8 32.07 -3.83 -29.71
C LEU A 8 32.06 -5.15 -28.91
N SER A 9 30.98 -5.91 -29.12
CA SER A 9 30.87 -7.37 -29.34
C SER A 9 31.75 -8.37 -28.56
N VAL A 10 31.09 -9.37 -27.95
CA VAL A 10 31.30 -10.80 -28.29
C VAL A 10 29.98 -11.56 -28.12
N VAL A 11 29.55 -12.19 -29.21
CA VAL A 11 28.48 -13.20 -29.28
C VAL A 11 29.12 -14.57 -29.07
N LEU A 12 28.58 -15.40 -28.18
CA LEU A 12 28.86 -16.84 -28.16
C LEU A 12 27.54 -17.62 -28.25
N VAL A 13 27.33 -18.22 -29.41
CA VAL A 13 26.26 -19.17 -29.70
C VAL A 13 26.76 -20.58 -29.37
N CYS A 14 25.94 -21.38 -28.68
CA CYS A 14 25.99 -22.85 -28.80
C CYS A 14 24.57 -23.41 -28.95
N VAL A 15 24.43 -24.23 -29.99
CA VAL A 15 23.25 -24.89 -30.59
C VAL A 15 23.01 -26.27 -29.91
N PRO A 16 21.80 -26.88 -30.00
CA PRO A 16 21.30 -27.84 -29.03
C PRO A 16 21.57 -29.31 -29.39
N CYS A 17 21.46 -30.20 -28.41
CA CYS A 17 21.34 -31.65 -28.62
C CYS A 17 19.97 -32.13 -28.15
N ALA A 18 19.12 -32.54 -29.10
CA ALA A 18 17.97 -33.39 -28.86
C ALA A 18 18.40 -34.87 -28.90
N VAL A 19 17.85 -35.69 -28.00
CA VAL A 19 17.83 -37.15 -28.15
C VAL A 19 16.43 -37.65 -27.83
N SER A 20 15.87 -38.35 -28.80
CA SER A 20 14.63 -39.13 -28.76
C SER A 20 14.99 -40.61 -28.70
N VAL A 21 14.31 -41.42 -27.87
CA VAL A 21 14.02 -42.83 -28.15
C VAL A 21 12.89 -43.40 -27.27
N ALA A 22 11.83 -43.80 -27.97
CA ALA A 22 10.99 -45.01 -27.89
C ALA A 22 10.70 -45.77 -26.57
N SER A 23 9.41 -46.12 -26.45
CA SER A 23 8.76 -47.12 -25.58
C SER A 23 9.25 -48.57 -25.76
N PRO A 24 8.81 -49.47 -24.86
CA PRO A 24 8.06 -50.64 -25.32
C PRO A 24 6.84 -51.04 -24.45
N CYS A 25 5.89 -51.71 -25.09
CA CYS A 25 4.71 -52.40 -24.53
C CYS A 25 5.07 -53.70 -23.77
N ALA A 26 4.25 -54.05 -22.77
CA ALA A 26 3.89 -55.41 -22.35
C ALA A 26 2.58 -55.32 -21.51
N THR A 27 1.42 -55.63 -22.11
CA THR A 27 0.60 -56.87 -21.98
C THR A 27 -0.11 -57.09 -20.62
N ALA A 28 -1.42 -57.30 -20.77
CA ALA A 28 -2.51 -57.54 -19.83
C ALA A 28 -2.25 -58.55 -18.69
N ASP A 29 -3.01 -58.40 -17.60
CA ASP A 29 -3.99 -59.42 -17.19
C ASP A 29 -5.15 -58.80 -16.39
N ASP A 30 -6.30 -59.40 -16.64
CA ASP A 30 -7.68 -59.09 -16.25
C ASP A 30 -8.00 -59.63 -14.84
N HIS A 31 -8.70 -58.87 -14.00
CA HIS A 31 -9.75 -59.39 -13.10
C HIS A 31 -10.53 -58.22 -12.47
N GLY A 32 -11.83 -58.23 -12.75
CA GLY A 32 -12.73 -57.12 -12.47
C GLY A 32 -12.96 -56.78 -11.00
N SER A 33 -13.32 -55.52 -10.80
CA SER A 33 -14.32 -55.15 -9.81
C SER A 33 -14.99 -53.86 -10.27
N THR A 34 -16.27 -53.98 -10.61
CA THR A 34 -17.22 -52.89 -10.76
C THR A 34 -17.20 -52.05 -9.48
N LEU A 35 -16.61 -50.86 -9.55
CA LEU A 35 -16.92 -49.75 -8.67
C LEU A 35 -17.49 -48.64 -9.54
N ILE A 36 -18.73 -48.31 -9.21
CA ILE A 36 -19.54 -47.26 -9.80
C ILE A 36 -18.71 -45.97 -9.71
N ARG A 37 -18.38 -45.39 -10.86
CA ARG A 37 -17.80 -44.04 -10.92
C ARG A 37 -18.91 -43.07 -10.55
N GLU A 38 -18.96 -42.69 -9.28
CA GLU A 38 -19.50 -41.37 -8.93
C GLU A 38 -18.62 -40.34 -9.64
N PRO A 39 -19.20 -39.31 -10.29
CA PRO A 39 -18.39 -38.21 -10.79
C PRO A 39 -17.70 -37.59 -9.58
N MET A 40 -16.37 -37.68 -9.54
CA MET A 40 -15.56 -36.87 -8.65
C MET A 40 -15.88 -35.42 -9.00
N ASP A 41 -16.68 -34.82 -8.13
CA ASP A 41 -16.88 -33.39 -8.05
C ASP A 41 -15.49 -32.75 -8.01
N SER A 42 -15.17 -32.07 -9.11
CA SER A 42 -13.90 -31.40 -9.30
C SER A 42 -13.73 -30.38 -8.19
N THR A 43 -12.64 -30.54 -7.47
CA THR A 43 -12.11 -29.64 -6.47
C THR A 43 -12.25 -28.18 -6.92
N ALA A 44 -13.32 -27.52 -6.51
CA ALA A 44 -13.35 -26.08 -6.34
C ALA A 44 -12.46 -25.82 -5.12
N GLY A 45 -11.15 -25.68 -5.36
CA GLY A 45 -10.31 -24.98 -4.40
C GLY A 45 -10.94 -23.60 -4.25
N ALA A 46 -11.37 -23.27 -3.04
CA ALA A 46 -11.69 -21.90 -2.71
C ALA A 46 -10.45 -21.09 -3.09
N LEU A 47 -10.55 -20.33 -4.19
CA LEU A 47 -9.62 -19.28 -4.49
C LEU A 47 -9.86 -18.31 -3.33
N GLY A 48 -8.98 -18.38 -2.33
CA GLY A 48 -9.07 -17.49 -1.19
C GLY A 48 -8.91 -16.05 -1.67
N ASP A 49 -9.33 -15.14 -0.82
CA ASP A 49 -9.21 -13.71 -1.07
C ASP A 49 -7.72 -13.37 -1.20
N ILE A 50 -7.36 -12.70 -2.30
CA ILE A 50 -6.00 -12.26 -2.57
C ILE A 50 -6.05 -10.75 -2.79
N GLU A 51 -5.27 -10.03 -2.00
CA GLU A 51 -5.05 -8.60 -2.15
C GLU A 51 -3.56 -8.40 -2.44
N ARG A 52 -3.25 -7.58 -3.44
CA ARG A 52 -1.85 -7.31 -3.80
C ARG A 52 -1.67 -6.01 -4.57
N LEU A 53 -0.60 -5.30 -4.24
CA LEU A 53 -0.09 -4.21 -5.06
C LEU A 53 0.50 -4.76 -6.36
N ILE A 54 0.10 -4.18 -7.48
CA ILE A 54 0.58 -4.54 -8.83
C ILE A 54 1.13 -3.32 -9.57
N ALA A 55 1.98 -3.55 -10.56
CA ALA A 55 2.44 -2.46 -11.43
C ALA A 55 1.33 -2.03 -12.41
N VAL A 56 1.34 -0.75 -12.80
CA VAL A 56 0.38 -0.21 -13.79
C VAL A 56 0.42 -0.99 -15.12
N GLU A 57 1.58 -1.54 -15.49
CA GLU A 57 1.75 -2.36 -16.69
C GLU A 57 1.08 -3.74 -16.61
N GLU A 58 0.74 -4.21 -15.40
CA GLU A 58 0.05 -5.48 -15.16
C GLU A 58 -1.48 -5.34 -15.26
N LEU A 59 -2.00 -4.11 -15.28
CA LEU A 59 -3.43 -3.85 -15.44
C LEU A 59 -3.99 -4.44 -16.75
N PRO A 60 -5.22 -4.99 -16.71
CA PRO A 60 -5.93 -5.32 -17.93
C PRO A 60 -6.03 -4.10 -18.86
N ALA A 61 -5.88 -4.33 -20.17
CA ALA A 61 -5.95 -3.25 -21.16
C ALA A 61 -7.30 -2.49 -21.11
N SER A 62 -8.38 -3.15 -20.70
CA SER A 62 -9.69 -2.59 -20.40
C SER A 62 -9.64 -1.55 -19.28
N VAL A 63 -9.05 -1.90 -18.14
CA VAL A 63 -8.89 -1.04 -16.97
C VAL A 63 -7.99 0.15 -17.32
N GLY A 64 -6.82 -0.10 -17.92
CA GLY A 64 -5.94 0.98 -18.38
C GLY A 64 -6.63 1.95 -19.35
N ALA A 65 -7.46 1.44 -20.27
CA ALA A 65 -8.25 2.27 -21.16
C ALA A 65 -9.37 3.05 -20.45
N ALA A 66 -9.92 2.53 -19.35
CA ALA A 66 -10.90 3.21 -18.51
C ALA A 66 -10.26 4.37 -17.75
N LEU A 67 -9.10 4.15 -17.11
CA LEU A 67 -8.33 5.18 -16.41
C LEU A 67 -7.96 6.35 -17.33
N MET A 68 -7.54 6.07 -18.56
CA MET A 68 -7.26 7.12 -19.56
C MET A 68 -8.47 7.98 -19.94
N ARG A 69 -9.71 7.53 -19.68
CA ARG A 69 -10.94 8.31 -19.94
C ARG A 69 -11.32 9.23 -18.78
N LEU A 70 -10.75 9.03 -17.59
CA LEU A 70 -11.07 9.85 -16.41
C LEU A 70 -10.67 11.31 -16.58
N GLY A 71 -9.61 11.58 -17.33
CA GLY A 71 -9.23 12.94 -17.68
C GLY A 71 -7.80 13.06 -18.17
N LYS A 72 -7.42 14.27 -18.57
CA LYS A 72 -6.01 14.63 -18.75
C LYS A 72 -5.43 14.99 -17.39
N GLY A 73 -4.18 14.60 -17.14
CA GLY A 73 -3.50 14.89 -15.88
C GLY A 73 -3.89 13.95 -14.75
N VAL A 74 -4.37 12.74 -15.08
CA VAL A 74 -4.41 11.62 -14.13
C VAL A 74 -2.98 11.16 -13.90
N GLU A 75 -2.59 11.10 -12.63
CA GLU A 75 -1.40 10.41 -12.16
C GLU A 75 -1.86 9.19 -11.36
N ILE A 76 -1.38 8.00 -11.74
CA ILE A 76 -1.67 6.76 -11.02
C ILE A 76 -0.60 6.62 -9.94
N LEU A 77 -1.03 6.56 -8.68
CA LEU A 77 -0.16 6.51 -7.51
C LEU A 77 0.08 5.07 -7.08
N GLN A 78 -1.00 4.30 -6.95
CA GLN A 78 -1.00 2.92 -6.51
C GLN A 78 -2.08 2.13 -7.26
N VAL A 79 -1.85 0.84 -7.40
CA VAL A 79 -2.80 -0.11 -7.96
C VAL A 79 -2.81 -1.34 -7.07
N GLU A 80 -3.99 -1.66 -6.57
CA GLU A 80 -4.26 -2.87 -5.81
C GLU A 80 -5.21 -3.78 -6.61
N GLU A 81 -4.88 -5.07 -6.68
CA GLU A 81 -5.74 -6.09 -7.26
C GLU A 81 -6.29 -6.97 -6.15
N ASN A 82 -7.62 -7.00 -6.07
CA ASN A 82 -8.39 -7.79 -5.11
C ASN A 82 -9.09 -8.93 -5.85
N ILE A 83 -8.83 -10.18 -5.45
CA ILE A 83 -9.43 -11.38 -6.05
C ILE A 83 -10.28 -12.08 -5.00
N ASP A 84 -11.60 -11.86 -5.04
CA ASP A 84 -12.59 -12.58 -4.23
C ASP A 84 -13.32 -13.60 -5.11
N GLY A 85 -13.32 -14.87 -4.71
CA GLY A 85 -14.05 -15.93 -5.41
C GLY A 85 -13.61 -16.14 -6.86
N GLY A 86 -12.40 -15.70 -7.22
CA GLY A 86 -11.86 -15.71 -8.58
C GLY A 86 -12.31 -14.55 -9.47
N VAL A 87 -12.97 -13.54 -8.90
CA VAL A 87 -13.33 -12.28 -9.58
C VAL A 87 -12.34 -11.22 -9.14
N ALA A 88 -11.68 -10.59 -10.11
CA ALA A 88 -10.74 -9.51 -9.85
C ALA A 88 -11.44 -8.14 -9.87
N THR A 89 -11.23 -7.35 -8.83
CA THR A 89 -11.43 -5.89 -8.82
C THR A 89 -10.08 -5.19 -8.69
N TYR A 90 -10.05 -3.93 -9.09
CA TYR A 90 -8.85 -3.10 -9.10
C TYR A 90 -9.16 -1.79 -8.40
N GLU A 91 -8.55 -1.58 -7.25
CA GLU A 91 -8.57 -0.31 -6.54
C GLU A 91 -7.36 0.51 -7.00
N VAL A 92 -7.62 1.74 -7.42
CA VAL A 92 -6.60 2.58 -8.04
C VAL A 92 -6.61 3.95 -7.40
N ASP A 93 -5.53 4.26 -6.70
CA ASP A 93 -5.27 5.59 -6.16
C ASP A 93 -4.77 6.51 -7.26
N LEU A 94 -5.47 7.62 -7.42
CA LEU A 94 -5.22 8.59 -8.47
C LEU A 94 -5.08 9.99 -7.89
N LEU A 95 -4.10 10.74 -8.37
CA LEU A 95 -4.13 12.19 -8.30
C LEU A 95 -4.80 12.74 -9.57
N LEU A 96 -6.00 13.29 -9.42
CA LEU A 96 -6.74 13.98 -10.48
C LEU A 96 -6.73 15.48 -10.24
N ALA A 97 -5.78 16.16 -10.90
CA ALA A 97 -5.46 17.57 -10.65
C ALA A 97 -4.97 17.80 -9.21
N ASP A 98 -5.86 18.24 -8.31
CA ASP A 98 -5.54 18.58 -6.91
C ASP A 98 -6.41 17.74 -5.95
N THR A 99 -6.76 16.52 -6.34
CA THR A 99 -7.66 15.65 -5.58
C THR A 99 -7.16 14.21 -5.68
N TYR A 100 -6.88 13.62 -4.51
CA TYR A 100 -6.66 12.20 -4.35
C TYR A 100 -8.01 11.50 -4.40
N VAL A 101 -8.13 10.50 -5.27
CA VAL A 101 -9.36 9.80 -5.58
C VAL A 101 -9.00 8.33 -5.70
N GLU A 102 -9.69 7.48 -4.95
CA GLU A 102 -9.69 6.05 -5.20
C GLU A 102 -10.78 5.71 -6.23
N VAL A 103 -10.46 4.83 -7.17
CA VAL A 103 -11.42 4.29 -8.12
C VAL A 103 -11.33 2.78 -8.13
N GLU A 104 -12.42 2.12 -7.79
CA GLU A 104 -12.56 0.67 -7.92
C GLU A 104 -13.13 0.32 -9.31
N LEU A 105 -12.51 -0.62 -10.01
CA LEU A 105 -12.95 -1.11 -11.31
C LEU A 105 -13.03 -2.64 -11.37
N ASP A 106 -13.95 -3.17 -12.18
CA ASP A 106 -13.91 -4.57 -12.59
C ASP A 106 -12.86 -4.84 -13.68
N ASP A 107 -12.63 -6.13 -14.01
CA ASP A 107 -11.69 -6.56 -15.05
C ASP A 107 -12.04 -6.07 -16.47
N GLN A 108 -13.28 -5.61 -16.70
CA GLN A 108 -13.68 -4.97 -17.96
C GLN A 108 -13.52 -3.44 -17.95
N GLY A 109 -13.03 -2.87 -16.85
CA GLY A 109 -12.82 -1.44 -16.68
C GLY A 109 -14.11 -0.65 -16.47
N ASN A 110 -15.18 -1.29 -16.00
CA ASN A 110 -16.34 -0.57 -15.48
C ASN A 110 -16.02 -0.09 -14.06
N VAL A 111 -16.38 1.15 -13.76
CA VAL A 111 -16.19 1.74 -12.43
C VAL A 111 -17.26 1.19 -11.49
N LEU A 112 -16.83 0.57 -10.39
CA LEU A 112 -17.67 0.02 -9.32
C LEU A 112 -17.89 1.07 -8.22
N ALA A 113 -16.80 1.67 -7.75
CA ALA A 113 -16.80 2.72 -6.74
C ALA A 113 -15.86 3.87 -7.13
N ARG A 114 -16.09 5.03 -6.51
CA ARG A 114 -15.21 6.19 -6.63
C ARG A 114 -15.34 7.03 -5.38
N GLU A 115 -14.22 7.20 -4.71
CA GLU A 115 -14.14 7.85 -3.40
C GLU A 115 -13.14 9.00 -3.47
N ILE A 116 -13.36 10.03 -2.67
CA ILE A 116 -12.43 11.16 -2.61
C ILE A 116 -11.70 11.02 -1.28
N GLU A 117 -10.45 10.59 -1.34
CA GLU A 117 -9.60 10.47 -0.17
C GLU A 117 -9.26 11.84 0.39
N ALA A 118 -8.72 12.73 -0.46
CA ALA A 118 -8.27 14.03 -0.02
C ALA A 118 -8.29 15.10 -1.10
N TRP A 119 -8.40 16.36 -0.68
CA TRP A 119 -8.13 17.52 -1.54
C TRP A 119 -6.79 18.16 -1.19
N ILE A 120 -5.97 18.42 -2.20
CA ILE A 120 -4.81 19.29 -2.02
C ILE A 120 -5.33 20.72 -1.87
N VAL A 121 -5.08 21.34 -0.72
CA VAL A 121 -5.56 22.69 -0.40
C VAL A 121 -4.39 23.64 -0.10
N PRO A 122 -4.48 24.92 -0.50
CA PRO A 122 -3.49 25.89 -0.06
C PRO A 122 -3.63 26.15 1.44
N LEU A 123 -2.52 26.44 2.12
CA LEU A 123 -2.49 26.81 3.56
C LEU A 123 -3.49 27.92 3.93
N SER A 124 -3.86 28.79 2.98
CA SER A 124 -4.85 29.86 3.19
C SER A 124 -6.29 29.36 3.33
N TRP A 125 -6.59 28.14 2.91
CA TRP A 125 -7.91 27.50 3.05
C TRP A 125 -8.05 26.69 4.34
N VAL A 126 -6.93 26.35 4.97
CA VAL A 126 -6.90 25.63 6.25
C VAL A 126 -7.54 26.49 7.35
N ALA A 127 -8.39 25.85 8.16
CA ALA A 127 -9.02 26.48 9.32
C ALA A 127 -7.97 27.15 10.23
N GLU A 128 -8.27 28.34 10.74
CA GLU A 128 -7.26 29.15 11.45
C GLU A 128 -6.58 28.43 12.63
N PRO A 129 -7.30 27.66 13.48
CA PRO A 129 -6.66 26.89 14.54
C PRO A 129 -5.67 25.84 14.00
N ALA A 130 -6.10 25.04 13.01
CA ALA A 130 -5.27 24.04 12.36
C ALA A 130 -4.06 24.67 11.66
N ARG A 131 -4.27 25.77 10.91
CA ARG A 131 -3.20 26.51 10.24
C ARG A 131 -2.12 26.95 11.22
N ARG A 132 -2.51 27.53 12.37
CA ARG A 132 -1.55 27.93 13.41
C ARG A 132 -0.79 26.74 13.98
N ALA A 133 -1.46 25.60 14.16
CA ALA A 133 -0.82 24.39 14.65
C ALA A 133 0.20 23.85 13.63
N ILE A 134 -0.16 23.74 12.36
CA ILE A 134 0.76 23.36 11.26
C ILE A 134 1.96 24.30 11.21
N GLU A 135 1.75 25.62 11.20
CA GLU A 135 2.84 26.61 11.18
C GLU A 135 3.73 26.51 12.43
N GLY A 136 3.14 26.20 13.59
CA GLY A 136 3.83 25.99 14.85
C GLY A 136 4.74 24.75 14.82
N GLU A 137 4.20 23.61 14.41
CA GLU A 137 4.94 22.34 14.30
C GLU A 137 5.98 22.37 13.17
N ALA A 138 5.71 23.09 12.08
CA ALA A 138 6.69 23.33 11.03
C ALA A 138 7.89 24.13 11.55
N ALA A 139 7.71 25.00 12.55
CA ALA A 139 8.77 25.82 13.14
C ALA A 139 9.64 26.58 12.11
N GLY A 140 9.02 27.01 11.00
CA GLY A 140 9.67 27.69 9.88
C GLY A 140 10.28 26.77 8.81
N ALA A 141 10.11 25.46 8.92
CA ALA A 141 10.37 24.50 7.86
C ALA A 141 9.41 24.71 6.65
N ALA A 142 9.75 24.13 5.50
CA ALA A 142 8.93 24.25 4.31
C ALA A 142 7.72 23.32 4.40
N ILE A 143 6.51 23.88 4.32
CA ILE A 143 5.27 23.12 4.13
C ILE A 143 5.13 22.86 2.63
N LEU A 144 5.19 21.59 2.22
CA LEU A 144 5.22 21.16 0.83
C LEU A 144 3.82 21.01 0.25
N GLU A 145 2.96 20.28 0.95
CA GLU A 145 1.61 19.95 0.55
C GLU A 145 0.71 19.94 1.79
N ILE A 146 -0.57 20.23 1.59
CA ILE A 146 -1.60 20.04 2.62
C ILE A 146 -2.76 19.31 1.98
N ARG A 147 -3.07 18.14 2.52
CA ARG A 147 -4.26 17.35 2.20
C ARG A 147 -5.35 17.71 3.20
N MET A 148 -6.56 17.93 2.71
CA MET A 148 -7.77 18.04 3.49
C MET A 148 -8.57 16.77 3.28
N GLU A 149 -8.94 16.11 4.36
CA GLU A 149 -9.73 14.88 4.39
C GLU A 149 -11.02 15.15 5.17
N ILE A 150 -12.06 14.37 4.87
CA ILE A 150 -13.28 14.31 5.69
C ILE A 150 -13.36 12.90 6.24
N GLU A 151 -13.11 12.75 7.53
CA GLU A 151 -13.23 11.48 8.25
C GLU A 151 -14.64 10.92 8.07
N GLU A 152 -14.77 9.75 7.46
CA GLU A 152 -16.06 9.23 6.97
C GLU A 152 -17.07 8.99 8.11
N ASP A 153 -16.57 8.49 9.25
CA ASP A 153 -17.40 8.13 10.40
C ASP A 153 -18.03 9.34 11.10
N LEU A 154 -17.29 10.45 11.17
CA LEU A 154 -17.65 11.61 11.98
C LEU A 154 -17.99 12.85 11.14
N GLY A 155 -17.64 12.85 9.85
CA GLY A 155 -17.68 14.02 8.98
C GLY A 155 -16.76 15.14 9.46
N GLU A 156 -15.71 14.80 10.22
CA GLU A 156 -14.75 15.75 10.77
C GLU A 156 -13.67 16.06 9.74
N VAL A 157 -13.29 17.33 9.65
CA VAL A 157 -12.21 17.75 8.74
C VAL A 157 -10.88 17.54 9.44
N VAL A 158 -10.01 16.77 8.79
CA VAL A 158 -8.60 16.57 9.16
C VAL A 158 -7.73 17.17 8.07
N TYR A 159 -6.61 17.74 8.49
CA TYR A 159 -5.58 18.22 7.58
C TYR A 159 -4.32 17.41 7.81
N GLU A 160 -3.77 16.86 6.73
CA GLU A 160 -2.43 16.30 6.73
C GLU A 160 -1.46 17.28 6.05
N ALA A 161 -0.30 17.52 6.66
CA ALA A 161 0.68 18.47 6.13
C ALA A 161 2.06 17.84 5.98
N ASP A 162 2.55 17.76 4.74
CA ASP A 162 3.90 17.32 4.44
C ASP A 162 4.91 18.45 4.69
N ILE A 163 5.83 18.24 5.63
CA ILE A 163 6.81 19.26 6.05
C ILE A 163 8.23 18.77 5.79
N ARG A 164 9.05 19.62 5.16
CA ARG A 164 10.47 19.39 4.90
C ARG A 164 11.33 20.30 5.76
N ASN A 165 12.02 19.72 6.73
CA ASN A 165 13.14 20.36 7.41
C ASN A 165 14.48 19.96 6.77
N THR A 166 15.60 20.32 7.41
CA THR A 166 16.94 20.03 6.86
C THR A 166 17.35 18.56 6.92
N ALA A 167 16.65 17.74 7.73
CA ALA A 167 16.96 16.34 7.97
C ALA A 167 16.02 15.39 7.24
N ARG A 168 14.72 15.69 7.18
CA ARG A 168 13.69 14.78 6.64
C ARG A 168 12.44 15.50 6.10
N THR A 169 11.63 14.77 5.32
CA THR A 169 10.18 15.00 5.24
C THR A 169 9.51 14.25 6.38
N TYR A 170 8.44 14.81 6.92
CA TYR A 170 7.50 14.15 7.81
C TYR A 170 6.11 14.73 7.57
N ALA A 171 5.07 13.93 7.77
CA ALA A 171 3.69 14.39 7.80
C ALA A 171 3.24 14.71 9.24
N LEU A 172 2.12 15.43 9.32
CA LEU A 172 1.39 15.73 10.54
C LEU A 172 -0.10 15.66 10.23
N ARG A 173 -0.90 14.94 11.01
CA ARG A 173 -2.37 15.01 10.94
C ARG A 173 -2.89 15.92 12.05
N ILE A 174 -3.71 16.90 11.68
CA ILE A 174 -4.25 17.92 12.59
C ILE A 174 -5.74 18.10 12.34
N ASP A 175 -6.54 18.05 13.41
CA ASP A 175 -7.99 18.29 13.31
C ASP A 175 -8.30 19.78 13.01
N ALA A 176 -9.52 20.08 12.57
CA ALA A 176 -9.94 21.46 12.30
C ALA A 176 -9.86 22.43 13.51
N ARG A 177 -9.74 21.90 14.74
CA ARG A 177 -9.59 22.67 15.98
C ARG A 177 -8.13 22.97 16.31
N GLY A 178 -7.18 22.43 15.53
CA GLY A 178 -5.74 22.58 15.74
C GLY A 178 -5.15 21.59 16.75
N THR A 179 -5.84 20.48 17.00
CA THR A 179 -5.31 19.36 17.79
C THR A 179 -4.43 18.51 16.89
N LEU A 180 -3.18 18.28 17.28
CA LEU A 180 -2.33 17.28 16.65
C LEU A 180 -2.91 15.89 16.94
N ILE A 181 -3.21 15.15 15.89
CA ILE A 181 -3.70 13.77 15.94
C ILE A 181 -2.50 12.83 15.81
N GLU A 182 -1.63 13.08 14.85
CA GLU A 182 -0.53 12.18 14.49
C GLU A 182 0.66 12.95 13.91
N ARG A 183 1.86 12.39 14.06
CA ARG A 183 3.06 12.85 13.37
C ARG A 183 4.06 11.73 13.12
N ASP A 184 4.70 11.78 11.95
CA ASP A 184 5.81 10.86 11.68
C ASP A 184 7.01 11.23 12.54
N ILE A 185 7.52 10.20 13.20
CA ILE A 185 8.70 10.27 14.02
C ILE A 185 9.78 9.33 13.51
N THR A 186 10.90 9.32 14.21
CA THR A 186 12.04 8.48 13.88
C THR A 186 12.44 7.72 15.14
N MET A 187 13.15 6.61 14.98
CA MET A 187 13.53 5.75 16.10
C MET A 187 14.27 6.49 17.23
N ASP A 188 15.01 7.56 16.92
CA ASP A 188 15.72 8.39 17.90
C ASP A 188 14.83 9.37 18.68
N MET A 189 13.59 9.56 18.23
CA MET A 189 12.57 10.37 18.93
C MET A 189 11.76 9.56 19.94
N LEU A 190 11.80 8.23 19.87
CA LEU A 190 11.05 7.37 20.76
C LEU A 190 11.53 7.48 22.22
N PRO A 191 10.59 7.46 23.18
CA PRO A 191 10.92 7.21 24.57
C PRO A 191 11.65 5.87 24.75
N PRO A 192 12.55 5.74 25.74
CA PRO A 192 13.30 4.50 25.94
C PRO A 192 12.42 3.25 26.14
N GLY A 193 11.23 3.39 26.73
CA GLY A 193 10.27 2.30 26.91
C GLY A 193 9.71 1.81 25.58
N ALA A 194 9.06 2.72 24.85
CA ALA A 194 8.55 2.49 23.50
C ALA A 194 9.61 1.90 22.56
N TYR A 195 10.80 2.51 22.49
CA TYR A 195 11.92 2.01 21.67
C TYR A 195 12.24 0.53 21.93
N ARG A 196 12.34 0.13 23.20
CA ARG A 196 12.66 -1.28 23.54
C ARG A 196 11.52 -2.22 23.18
N ALA A 197 10.27 -1.79 23.33
CA ALA A 197 9.10 -2.60 23.00
C ALA A 197 9.02 -2.84 21.49
N LEU A 198 9.07 -1.77 20.69
CA LEU A 198 8.94 -1.83 19.24
C LEU A 198 10.11 -2.56 18.57
N VAL A 199 11.35 -2.30 18.99
CA VAL A 199 12.53 -3.05 18.47
C VAL A 199 12.45 -4.54 18.84
N ARG A 200 11.88 -4.88 20.00
CA ARG A 200 11.65 -6.29 20.36
C ARG A 200 10.56 -6.92 19.51
N ALA A 201 9.46 -6.21 19.25
CA ALA A 201 8.36 -6.69 18.43
C ALA A 201 8.81 -6.95 16.98
N ALA A 202 9.64 -6.05 16.43
CA ALA A 202 10.20 -6.17 15.08
C ALA A 202 11.35 -7.19 14.95
N GLN A 203 11.60 -8.04 15.95
CA GLN A 203 12.66 -9.05 15.86
C GLN A 203 12.41 -10.05 14.73
N GLY A 204 13.32 -10.05 13.75
CA GLY A 204 13.19 -10.90 12.56
C GLY A 204 12.47 -10.22 11.39
N GLY A 205 12.10 -8.94 11.53
CA GLY A 205 11.51 -8.11 10.50
C GLY A 205 12.06 -6.70 10.48
N SER A 206 11.24 -5.76 10.05
CA SER A 206 11.55 -4.32 9.98
C SER A 206 10.36 -3.48 10.40
N ILE A 207 10.64 -2.37 11.09
CA ILE A 207 9.70 -1.27 11.24
C ILE A 207 9.76 -0.46 9.95
N VAL A 208 8.64 -0.31 9.25
CA VAL A 208 8.55 0.40 7.97
C VAL A 208 7.99 1.82 8.13
N GLU A 209 7.20 2.05 9.18
CA GLU A 209 6.58 3.32 9.53
C GLU A 209 6.56 3.50 11.05
N LEU A 210 6.52 4.75 11.52
CA LEU A 210 6.59 5.04 12.94
C LEU A 210 5.99 6.41 13.25
N ASP A 211 4.95 6.39 14.08
CA ASP A 211 4.13 7.56 14.34
C ASP A 211 3.99 7.81 15.84
N GLU A 212 3.84 9.09 16.19
CA GLU A 212 3.38 9.50 17.50
C GLU A 212 1.93 9.98 17.36
N GLU A 213 1.04 9.31 18.09
CA GLU A 213 -0.39 9.56 18.00
C GLU A 213 -0.97 10.07 19.31
N LEU A 214 -1.97 10.95 19.20
CA LEU A 214 -2.74 11.47 20.31
C LEU A 214 -4.23 11.15 20.11
N HIS A 215 -4.61 9.94 20.52
CA HIS A 215 -6.01 9.53 20.52
C HIS A 215 -6.65 9.67 21.90
N GLY A 216 -7.78 10.37 22.00
CA GLY A 216 -8.51 10.51 23.28
C GLY A 216 -7.72 11.21 24.41
N GLY A 217 -6.66 11.95 24.07
CA GLY A 217 -5.75 12.58 25.03
C GLY A 217 -4.69 11.63 25.61
N GLN A 218 -4.59 10.42 25.08
CA GLN A 218 -3.53 9.46 25.39
C GLN A 218 -2.50 9.45 24.27
N LEU A 219 -1.23 9.56 24.64
CA LEU A 219 -0.11 9.53 23.71
C LEU A 219 0.34 8.07 23.50
N SER A 220 0.36 7.63 22.26
CA SER A 220 0.90 6.34 21.80
C SER A 220 2.03 6.54 20.79
N TYR A 221 2.84 5.50 20.63
CA TYR A 221 3.84 5.38 19.59
C TYR A 221 3.54 4.13 18.80
N GLU A 222 3.18 4.31 17.55
CA GLU A 222 2.75 3.26 16.65
C GLU A 222 3.86 2.88 15.70
N ALA A 223 3.91 1.60 15.33
CA ALA A 223 4.84 1.10 14.34
C ALA A 223 4.14 0.09 13.43
N ASN A 224 4.26 0.32 12.12
CA ASN A 224 4.00 -0.70 11.12
C ASN A 224 5.21 -1.62 11.00
N ILE A 225 4.99 -2.91 11.25
CA ILE A 225 6.03 -3.93 11.38
C ILE A 225 5.80 -5.04 10.36
N VAL A 226 6.79 -5.25 9.50
CA VAL A 226 6.76 -6.33 8.51
C VAL A 226 7.66 -7.50 8.95
N ILE A 227 7.06 -8.67 9.17
CA ILE A 227 7.78 -9.92 9.47
C ILE A 227 7.38 -10.99 8.45
N GLY A 228 8.35 -11.47 7.67
CA GLY A 228 8.09 -12.53 6.70
C GLY A 228 7.13 -12.14 5.57
N GLY A 229 7.02 -10.83 5.27
CA GLY A 229 6.11 -10.31 4.25
C GLY A 229 4.68 -10.07 4.75
N VAL A 230 4.43 -10.26 6.05
CA VAL A 230 3.17 -9.93 6.70
C VAL A 230 3.38 -8.67 7.54
N GLU A 231 2.55 -7.68 7.31
CA GLU A 231 2.52 -6.43 8.06
C GLU A 231 1.55 -6.55 9.24
N PHE A 232 1.89 -5.91 10.35
CA PHE A 232 1.00 -5.71 11.49
C PHE A 232 1.41 -4.42 12.18
N GLU A 233 0.47 -3.82 12.89
CA GLU A 233 0.65 -2.53 13.55
C GLU A 233 0.68 -2.75 15.06
N LEU A 234 1.60 -2.06 15.74
CA LEU A 234 1.74 -2.13 17.19
C LEU A 234 1.91 -0.73 17.77
N SER A 235 0.94 -0.32 18.57
CA SER A 235 0.97 0.94 19.32
C SER A 235 1.28 0.68 20.79
N VAL A 236 2.24 1.44 21.33
CA VAL A 236 2.70 1.33 22.73
C VAL A 236 2.72 2.69 23.41
N ASP A 237 2.59 2.71 24.73
CA ASP A 237 2.83 3.92 25.51
C ASP A 237 4.34 4.23 25.66
N ALA A 238 4.67 5.37 26.26
CA ALA A 238 6.07 5.79 26.49
C ALA A 238 6.89 4.79 27.32
N ASP A 239 6.24 4.00 28.19
CA ASP A 239 6.87 2.98 29.03
C ASP A 239 7.05 1.64 28.29
N GLY A 240 6.43 1.49 27.11
CA GLY A 240 6.47 0.31 26.26
C GLY A 240 5.36 -0.69 26.56
N ASN A 241 4.29 -0.28 27.23
CA ASN A 241 3.10 -1.12 27.39
C ASN A 241 2.27 -1.06 26.11
N VAL A 242 1.73 -2.21 25.70
CA VAL A 242 0.85 -2.30 24.52
C VAL A 242 -0.44 -1.52 24.78
N VAL A 243 -0.75 -0.60 23.87
CA VAL A 243 -2.01 0.14 23.78
C VAL A 243 -2.93 -0.59 22.81
N GLU A 244 -2.41 -0.90 21.63
CA GLU A 244 -3.15 -1.53 20.53
C GLU A 244 -2.23 -2.48 19.73
N LEU A 245 -2.84 -3.49 19.12
CA LEU A 245 -2.20 -4.45 18.24
C LEU A 245 -3.21 -4.80 17.16
N ASN A 246 -2.95 -4.35 15.94
CA ASN A 246 -3.74 -4.70 14.77
C ASN A 246 -2.95 -5.73 13.95
N THR A 247 -3.62 -6.83 13.61
CA THR A 247 -3.04 -7.91 12.81
C THR A 247 -3.96 -8.19 11.63
N PRO A 248 -3.40 -8.56 10.47
CA PRO A 248 -4.19 -8.90 9.29
C PRO A 248 -5.13 -10.09 9.52
#